data_AF-A0A5D0MMS6-F1
#
_entry.id   AF-A0A5D0MMS6-F1
#
_cell.length_a   1.000
_cell.length_b   1.000
_cell.length_c   1.000
_cell.angle_alpha   90.00
_cell.angle_beta   90.00
_cell.angle_gamma   90.00
#
_symmetry.space_group_name_H-M   'P 1'
#
loop_
_entity.id
_entity.type
_entity.pdbx_description
1 polymer ?
#
loop_
_entity_poly.entity_id
_entity_poly.type
_entity_poly.pdbx_seq_one_letter_code
_entity_poly.pdbx_strand_id
1 'polypeptide(L)'
;MGQSIIAIMPEILMTFFAIGLLVIDLIASDEKKSGIAYFGIAFILITLLLTIPVSGFKVVGFDGMLVWDSYAYAFFVVFSIAF
;
A
#
# COMPACT_ATOMS: atom_id res chain seq x y z
N MET A 1 -17.78 -8.32 7.02
CA MET A 1 -16.59 -8.76 6.24
C MET A 1 -16.12 -7.71 5.24
N GLY A 2 -16.95 -7.21 4.32
CA GLY A 2 -16.51 -6.26 3.28
C GLY A 2 -15.83 -5.00 3.80
N GLN A 3 -16.37 -4.37 4.85
CA GLN A 3 -15.73 -3.19 5.47
C GLN A 3 -14.39 -3.50 6.13
N SER A 4 -14.23 -4.71 6.68
CA SER A 4 -12.97 -5.12 7.30
C SER A 4 -11.85 -5.28 6.26
N ILE A 5 -12.17 -5.83 5.08
CA ILE A 5 -11.20 -5.94 3.97
C ILE A 5 -10.83 -4.54 3.45
N ILE A 6 -11.81 -3.64 3.29
CA ILE A 6 -11.53 -2.27 2.84
C ILE A 6 -10.66 -1.51 3.85
N ALA A 7 -10.86 -1.76 5.14
CA ALA A 7 -10.10 -1.10 6.20
C ALA A 7 -8.60 -1.45 6.19
N ILE A 8 -8.21 -2.58 5.58
CA ILE A 8 -6.81 -3.02 5.41
C ILE A 8 -6.38 -3.09 3.95
N MET A 9 -7.09 -2.37 3.07
CA MET A 9 -6.78 -2.34 1.64
C MET A 9 -5.35 -1.86 1.34
N PRO A 10 -4.82 -0.81 2.00
CA PRO A 10 -3.43 -0.39 1.80
C PRO A 10 -2.42 -1.51 2.06
N GLU A 11 -2.59 -2.24 3.17
CA GLU A 11 -1.70 -3.33 3.58
C GLU A 11 -1.77 -4.51 2.62
N ILE A 12 -2.97 -4.85 2.15
CA ILE A 12 -3.18 -5.89 1.13
C ILE A 12 -2.41 -5.53 -0.15
N LEU A 13 -2.56 -4.30 -0.64
CA LEU A 13 -1.88 -3.83 -1.85
C LEU A 13 -0.36 -3.85 -1.69
N MET A 14 0.16 -3.31 -0.59
CA MET A 14 1.60 -3.32 -0.29
C MET A 14 2.16 -4.74 -0.22
N THR A 15 1.42 -5.67 0.40
CA THR A 15 1.84 -7.08 0.51
C THR A 15 1.95 -7.74 -0.86
N PHE A 16 0.93 -7.57 -1.72
CA PHE A 16 0.97 -8.12 -3.07
C PHE A 16 2.08 -7.50 -3.93
N PHE A 17 2.31 -6.19 -3.81
CA PHE A 17 3.41 -5.53 -4.52
C PHE A 17 4.78 -5.97 -4.03
N ALA A 18 4.97 -6.16 -2.72
CA ALA A 18 6.20 -6.69 -2.16
C ALA A 18 6.50 -8.11 -2.66
N ILE A 19 5.48 -8.98 -2.71
CA ILE A 19 5.62 -10.32 -3.29
C ILE A 19 5.97 -10.23 -4.77
N GLY A 20 5.32 -9.34 -5.52
CA GLY A 20 5.61 -9.11 -6.93
C GLY A 20 7.05 -8.65 -7.16
N LEU A 21 7.55 -7.71 -6.35
CA LEU A 21 8.94 -7.25 -6.40
C LEU A 21 9.92 -8.38 -6.11
N LEU A 22 9.63 -9.23 -5.12
CA LEU A 22 10.46 -10.37 -4.78
C LEU A 22 10.56 -11.35 -5.96
N VAL A 23 9.46 -11.62 -6.64
CA VAL A 23 9.46 -12.46 -7.85
C VAL A 23 10.25 -11.81 -8.98
N ILE A 24 10.09 -10.49 -9.20
CA ILE A 24 10.86 -9.76 -10.21
C ILE A 24 12.37 -9.83 -9.90
N ASP A 25 12.76 -9.65 -8.64
CA ASP A 25 14.16 -9.70 -8.21
C ASP A 25 14.78 -11.08 -8.40
N LEU A 26 14.04 -12.16 -8.12
CA LEU A 26 14.51 -13.53 -8.35
C LEU A 26 14.77 -13.85 -9.82
N ILE A 27 14.06 -13.20 -10.74
CA ILE A 27 14.14 -13.46 -12.19
C ILE A 27 15.06 -12.44 -12.89
N ALA A 28 15.27 -11.26 -12.31
CA ALA A 28 16.05 -10.19 -12.91
C ALA A 28 17.54 -10.54 -12.98
N SER A 29 18.16 -10.25 -14.13
CA SER A 29 19.61 -10.29 -14.25
C SER A 29 20.25 -9.17 -13.43
N ASP A 30 21.49 -9.39 -12.95
CA ASP A 30 22.20 -8.44 -12.08
C ASP A 30 22.29 -7.02 -12.66
N GLU A 31 22.35 -6.89 -13.99
CA GLU A 31 22.39 -5.60 -14.69
C GLU A 31 21.11 -4.77 -14.54
N LYS A 32 19.96 -5.40 -14.23
CA LYS A 32 18.64 -4.74 -14.13
C LYS A 32 18.20 -4.47 -12.70
N LYS A 33 19.00 -4.85 -11.69
CA LYS A 33 18.63 -4.70 -10.28
C LYS A 33 18.41 -3.25 -9.86
N SER A 34 19.11 -2.28 -10.44
CA SER A 34 18.86 -0.85 -10.19
C SER A 34 17.46 -0.41 -10.63
N GLY A 35 16.88 -1.07 -11.63
CA GLY A 35 15.52 -0.82 -12.12
C GLY A 35 14.42 -1.22 -11.15
N ILE A 36 14.68 -2.20 -10.27
CA ILE A 36 13.69 -2.76 -9.33
C ILE A 36 13.29 -1.72 -8.28
N ALA A 37 14.21 -0.84 -7.87
CA ALA A 37 13.91 0.25 -6.94
C ALA A 37 12.82 1.20 -7.49
N TYR A 38 12.86 1.50 -8.80
CA TYR A 38 11.84 2.34 -9.44
C TYR A 38 10.46 1.65 -9.47
N PHE A 39 10.41 0.32 -9.59
CA PHE A 39 9.15 -0.42 -9.45
C PHE A 39 8.59 -0.31 -8.03
N GLY A 40 9.43 -0.36 -7.01
CA GLY A 40 9.01 -0.14 -5.62
C GLY A 40 8.37 1.23 -5.42
N ILE A 41 9.01 2.29 -5.92
CA ILE A 41 8.47 3.66 -5.87
C ILE A 41 7.14 3.75 -6.62
N ALA A 42 7.04 3.16 -7.82
CA ALA A 42 5.81 3.15 -8.59
C ALA A 42 4.65 2.45 -7.85
N PHE A 43 4.93 1.33 -7.17
CA PHE A 43 3.91 0.61 -6.40
C PHE A 43 3.44 1.37 -5.17
N ILE A 44 4.34 2.08 -4.48
CA ILE A 44 3.96 2.98 -3.38
C ILE A 44 3.03 4.08 -3.91
N LEU A 45 3.38 4.74 -5.01
CA LEU A 45 2.55 5.77 -5.63
C LEU A 45 1.17 5.25 -6.05
N ILE A 46 1.11 4.07 -6.68
CA ILE A 46 -0.16 3.43 -7.05
C ILE A 46 -1.00 3.14 -5.81
N THR A 47 -0.40 2.61 -4.74
CA THR A 47 -1.11 2.31 -3.48
C THR A 47 -1.68 3.59 -2.87
N LEU A 48 -0.90 4.67 -2.84
CA LEU A 48 -1.35 5.97 -2.34
C LEU A 48 -2.53 6.53 -3.12
N LEU A 49 -2.52 6.39 -4.46
CA LEU A 49 -3.61 6.84 -5.33
C LEU A 49 -4.89 6.01 -5.16
N LEU A 50 -4.76 4.69 -5.04
CA LEU A 50 -5.89 3.79 -4.88
C LEU A 50 -6.56 3.89 -3.50
N THR A 51 -5.84 4.42 -2.51
CA THR A 51 -6.31 4.50 -1.12
C THR A 51 -6.71 5.92 -0.70
N ILE A 52 -6.75 6.87 -1.64
CA ILE A 52 -7.15 8.26 -1.38
C ILE A 52 -8.54 8.30 -0.72
N PRO A 53 -8.68 8.95 0.44
CA PRO A 53 -9.97 9.16 1.08
C PRO A 53 -10.82 10.13 0.24
N VAL A 54 -12.00 9.69 -0.19
CA VAL A 54 -13.03 10.55 -0.81
C VAL A 54 -13.95 11.15 0.26
N SER A 55 -14.56 12.32 0.02
CA SER A 55 -15.31 13.08 1.04
C SER A 55 -16.23 12.22 1.91
N GLY A 56 -16.04 12.26 3.24
CA GLY A 56 -16.76 11.43 4.22
C GLY A 56 -16.10 10.08 4.56
N PHE A 57 -14.84 9.87 4.17
CA PHE A 57 -14.12 8.62 4.35
C PHE A 57 -13.89 8.23 5.82
N LYS A 58 -14.63 7.23 6.28
CA LYS A 58 -14.38 6.53 7.54
C LYS A 58 -14.85 5.09 7.39
N VAL A 59 -13.92 4.15 7.44
CA VAL A 59 -14.19 2.71 7.38
C VAL A 59 -13.80 2.10 8.71
N VAL A 60 -14.73 1.36 9.31
CA VAL A 60 -14.48 0.65 10.57
C VAL A 60 -14.45 -0.85 10.27
N GLY A 61 -13.30 -1.46 10.48
CA GLY A 61 -13.06 -2.88 10.25
C GLY A 61 -12.94 -3.66 11.57
N PHE A 62 -13.01 -4.99 11.46
CA PHE A 62 -12.66 -5.91 12.55
C PHE A 62 -13.36 -5.58 13.88
N ASP A 63 -14.68 -5.43 13.84
CA ASP A 63 -15.51 -5.17 15.03
C ASP A 63 -15.09 -3.94 15.85
N GLY A 64 -14.62 -2.89 15.15
CA GLY A 64 -14.18 -1.64 15.78
C GLY A 64 -12.70 -1.60 16.14
N MET A 65 -11.94 -2.68 15.91
CA MET A 65 -10.51 -2.72 16.21
C MET A 65 -9.68 -1.80 15.32
N LEU A 66 -10.11 -1.60 14.07
CA LEU A 66 -9.38 -0.77 13.11
C LEU A 66 -10.29 0.29 12.51
N VAL A 67 -9.80 1.54 12.52
CA VAL A 67 -10.45 2.67 11.88
C VAL A 67 -9.51 3.18 10.79
N TRP A 68 -10.00 3.15 9.56
CA TRP A 68 -9.33 3.71 8.40
C TRP A 68 -10.08 4.98 8.01
N ASP A 69 -9.47 6.13 8.33
CA ASP A 69 -10.02 7.46 8.10
C ASP A 69 -8.94 8.40 7.54
N SER A 70 -9.28 9.67 7.33
CA SER A 70 -8.34 10.67 6.80
C SER A 70 -7.10 10.87 7.68
N TYR A 71 -7.21 10.63 8.99
CA TYR A 71 -6.06 10.74 9.91
C TYR A 71 -5.13 9.55 9.72
N ALA A 72 -5.65 8.32 9.71
CA ALA A 72 -4.87 7.12 9.41
C ALA A 72 -4.20 7.21 8.03
N TYR A 73 -4.90 7.73 7.02
CA TYR A 73 -4.35 7.98 5.69
C TYR A 73 -3.18 8.98 5.70
N ALA A 74 -3.27 10.07 6.47
CA ALA A 74 -2.18 11.04 6.58
C ALA A 74 -0.89 10.38 7.13
N PHE A 75 -1.00 9.52 8.15
CA PHE A 75 0.14 8.75 8.65
C PHE A 75 0.67 7.78 7.62
N PHE A 76 -0.22 7.11 6.89
CA PHE A 76 0.17 6.22 5.80
C PHE A 76 0.99 6.93 4.72
N VAL A 77 0.61 8.16 4.35
CA VAL A 77 1.37 9.01 3.42
C VAL A 77 2.77 9.32 3.98
N VAL A 78 2.86 9.73 5.24
CA VAL A 78 4.14 10.04 5.88
C VAL A 78 5.08 8.84 5.87
N PHE A 79 4.59 7.66 6.25
CA PHE A 79 5.39 6.43 6.24
C PHE A 79 5.78 5.99 4.82
N SER A 80 4.94 6.27 3.83
CA SER A 80 5.23 5.95 2.43
C SER A 80 6.37 6.79 1.84
N ILE A 81 6.64 7.98 2.39
CA ILE A 81 7.70 8.89 1.95
C ILE A 81 8.98 8.74 2.81
N ALA A 82 8.83 8.25 4.05
CA ALA A 82 9.93 8.06 4.98
C ALA A 82 10.78 6.80 4.71
N PHE A 83 10.35 5.96 3.75
CA PHE A 83 11.12 4.84 3.20
C PHE A 83 11.96 5.28 2.00
#